data_AF-A0A1G0IEH5-F1
#
_entry.id   AF-A0A1G0IEH5-F1
#
_cell.length_a   1.000
_cell.length_b   1.000
_cell.length_c   1.000
_cell.angle_alpha   90.00
_cell.angle_beta   90.00
_cell.angle_gamma   90.00
#
_symmetry.space_group_name_H-M   'P 1'
#
loop_
_entity.id
_entity.type
_entity.pdbx_description
1 polymer ?
#
loop_
_entity_poly.entity_id
_entity_poly.type
_entity_poly.pdbx_seq_one_letter_code
_entity_poly.pdbx_strand_id
1 'polypeptide(L)'
;MKNEQKERNEYVAFEGGKFTIEWYFDKKGKSISLDYFESLDEAEQAKLFELMKLMGNTGVIKNETKFRNEGDKVYAFKPQPHRFLCFFVEGQKIIVTNGFHKKTDKLPTNEKERALRLKNDYEVRVKRGDYYE
;
A
#
# COMPACT_ATOMS: atom_id res chain seq x y z
N MET A 1 -11.94 14.95 18.15
CA MET A 1 -11.03 14.18 19.03
C MET A 1 -11.32 12.68 19.03
N LYS A 2 -12.45 12.15 19.57
CA LYS A 2 -12.71 10.69 19.57
C LYS A 2 -13.12 10.10 18.21
N ASN A 3 -13.71 10.90 17.31
CA ASN A 3 -14.13 10.44 15.97
C ASN A 3 -12.98 10.39 14.95
N GLU A 4 -12.11 11.41 14.92
CA GLU A 4 -10.93 11.46 14.02
C GLU A 4 -9.96 10.29 14.24
N GLN A 5 -9.90 9.77 15.47
CA GLN A 5 -9.03 8.64 15.82
C GLN A 5 -9.64 7.29 15.40
N LYS A 6 -10.96 7.23 15.23
CA LYS A 6 -11.70 6.05 14.77
C LYS A 6 -11.62 5.91 13.24
N GLU A 7 -11.64 7.03 12.51
CA GLU A 7 -11.51 7.07 11.05
C GLU A 7 -10.07 6.82 10.58
N ARG A 8 -9.06 7.32 11.30
CA ARG A 8 -7.64 7.00 10.99
C ARG A 8 -7.30 5.51 11.08
N ASN A 9 -8.00 4.75 11.92
CA ASN A 9 -7.73 3.32 12.08
C ASN A 9 -8.06 2.49 10.83
N GLU A 10 -8.96 2.96 9.96
CA GLU A 10 -9.34 2.21 8.74
C GLU A 10 -8.27 2.31 7.64
N TYR A 11 -7.47 3.38 7.66
CA TYR A 11 -6.37 3.57 6.72
C TYR A 11 -5.18 2.69 7.03
N VAL A 12 -4.89 2.46 8.32
CA VAL A 12 -3.61 1.86 8.74
C VAL A 12 -3.62 0.36 8.56
N ALA A 13 -2.74 -0.14 7.68
CA ALA A 13 -2.46 -1.56 7.52
C ALA A 13 -1.48 -2.08 8.57
N PHE A 14 -0.45 -1.27 8.87
CA PHE A 14 0.56 -1.59 9.88
C PHE A 14 1.26 -0.32 10.37
N GLU A 15 1.40 -0.17 11.68
CA GLU A 15 2.16 0.91 12.30
C GLU A 15 3.46 0.35 12.89
N GLY A 16 4.60 0.82 12.37
CA GLY A 16 5.92 0.42 12.85
C GLY A 16 6.81 1.62 13.18
N GLY A 17 7.93 1.35 13.86
CA GLY A 17 8.84 2.41 14.34
C GLY A 17 9.62 3.16 13.24
N LYS A 18 9.53 2.75 11.97
CA LYS A 18 10.18 3.40 10.82
C LYS A 18 9.21 3.90 9.77
N PHE A 19 8.12 3.16 9.52
CA PHE A 19 7.09 3.58 8.59
C PHE A 19 5.71 3.17 9.09
N THR A 20 4.74 4.07 8.92
CA THR A 20 3.32 3.73 8.93
C THR A 20 2.92 3.31 7.51
N ILE A 21 2.28 2.16 7.39
CA ILE A 21 1.80 1.62 6.12
C ILE A 21 0.29 1.76 6.10
N GLU A 22 -0.23 2.43 5.08
CA GLU A 22 -1.66 2.69 4.91
C GLU A 22 -2.18 2.12 3.59
N TRP A 23 -3.45 1.75 3.59
CA TRP A 23 -4.22 1.51 2.38
C TRP A 23 -4.65 2.84 1.77
N TYR A 24 -4.61 2.93 0.44
CA TYR A 24 -5.19 4.05 -0.27
C TYR A 24 -6.72 3.95 -0.26
N PHE A 25 -7.41 5.05 0.04
CA PHE A 25 -8.87 5.17 -0.07
C PHE A 25 -9.24 6.24 -1.09
N ASP A 26 -10.21 5.95 -1.95
CA ASP A 26 -10.77 6.93 -2.88
C ASP A 26 -11.74 7.91 -2.19
N LYS A 27 -12.29 8.86 -2.95
CA LYS A 27 -13.24 9.87 -2.45
C LYS A 27 -14.58 9.30 -1.97
N LYS A 28 -14.83 8.01 -2.24
CA LYS A 28 -16.02 7.29 -1.78
C LYS A 28 -15.72 6.41 -0.57
N GLY A 29 -14.52 6.50 0.00
CA GLY A 29 -14.10 5.66 1.12
C GLY A 29 -13.87 4.21 0.72
N LYS A 30 -13.52 3.93 -0.55
CA LYS A 30 -13.22 2.57 -1.01
C LYS A 30 -11.73 2.37 -1.22
N SER A 31 -11.20 1.24 -0.74
CA SER A 31 -9.81 0.83 -0.97
C SER A 31 -9.72 -0.46 -1.77
N ILE A 32 -9.30 -0.35 -3.03
CA ILE A 32 -9.13 -1.52 -3.91
C ILE A 32 -8.03 -2.47 -3.44
N SER A 33 -7.02 -1.97 -2.73
CA SER A 33 -5.93 -2.78 -2.17
C SER A 33 -6.40 -3.54 -0.93
N LEU A 34 -7.22 -2.92 -0.10
CA LEU A 34 -7.81 -3.57 1.07
C LEU A 34 -8.82 -4.63 0.62
N ASP A 35 -9.75 -4.28 -0.28
CA ASP A 35 -10.71 -5.24 -0.84
C ASP A 35 -10.01 -6.48 -1.41
N TYR A 36 -8.89 -6.28 -2.13
CA TYR A 36 -8.11 -7.37 -2.70
C TYR A 36 -7.44 -8.20 -1.60
N PHE A 37 -6.84 -7.56 -0.59
CA PHE A 37 -6.23 -8.25 0.55
C PHE A 37 -7.24 -9.10 1.33
N GLU A 38 -8.42 -8.55 1.62
CA GLU A 38 -9.50 -9.24 2.35
C GLU A 38 -10.08 -10.42 1.56
N SER A 39 -9.93 -10.42 0.24
CA SER A 39 -10.32 -11.55 -0.62
C SER A 39 -9.34 -12.73 -0.60
N LEU A 40 -8.14 -12.55 -0.05
CA LEU A 40 -7.11 -13.61 0.04
C LEU A 40 -7.35 -14.54 1.22
N ASP A 41 -6.77 -15.74 1.18
CA ASP A 41 -6.80 -16.65 2.32
C ASP A 41 -5.90 -16.15 3.48
N GLU A 42 -6.12 -16.68 4.69
CA GLU A 42 -5.38 -16.24 5.89
C GLU A 42 -3.86 -16.42 5.75
N ALA A 43 -3.40 -17.46 5.05
CA ALA A 43 -1.97 -17.73 4.86
C ALA A 43 -1.34 -16.73 3.88
N GLU A 44 -2.07 -16.34 2.84
CA GLU A 44 -1.69 -15.31 1.88
C GLU A 44 -1.68 -13.92 2.52
N GLN A 45 -2.69 -13.61 3.35
CA GLN A 45 -2.74 -12.38 4.14
C GLN A 45 -1.55 -12.28 5.09
N ALA A 46 -1.23 -13.36 5.81
CA ALA A 46 -0.09 -13.43 6.74
C ALA A 46 1.24 -13.14 6.03
N LYS A 47 1.44 -13.64 4.80
CA LYS A 47 2.65 -13.35 4.01
C LYS A 47 2.80 -11.86 3.74
N LEU A 48 1.72 -11.16 3.39
CA LEU A 48 1.79 -9.71 3.18
C LEU A 48 2.10 -8.99 4.49
N PHE A 49 1.42 -9.37 5.57
CA PHE A 49 1.58 -8.73 6.87
C PHE A 49 3.01 -8.86 7.41
N GLU A 50 3.66 -10.01 7.22
CA GLU A 50 5.09 -10.18 7.56
C GLU A 50 6.01 -9.23 6.80
N LEU A 51 5.72 -8.96 5.52
CA LEU A 51 6.48 -7.97 4.74
C LEU A 51 6.20 -6.54 5.23
N MET A 52 4.94 -6.21 5.51
CA MET A 52 4.56 -4.92 6.06
C MET A 52 5.21 -4.68 7.42
N LYS A 53 5.21 -5.68 8.30
CA LYS A 53 5.85 -5.64 9.62
C LYS A 53 7.35 -5.43 9.51
N LEU A 54 8.02 -6.14 8.61
CA LEU A 54 9.45 -5.97 8.36
C LEU A 54 9.74 -4.55 7.86
N MET A 55 9.00 -4.07 6.86
CA MET A 55 9.18 -2.72 6.32
C MET A 55 8.86 -1.64 7.35
N GLY A 56 7.72 -1.73 8.03
CA GLY A 56 7.28 -0.75 9.02
C GLY A 56 8.23 -0.62 10.20
N ASN A 57 8.84 -1.72 10.65
CA ASN A 57 9.76 -1.70 11.80
C ASN A 57 11.21 -1.38 11.43
N THR A 58 11.69 -1.84 10.28
CA THR A 58 13.13 -1.73 9.92
C THR A 58 13.40 -0.69 8.84
N GLY A 59 12.38 -0.36 8.04
CA GLY A 59 12.49 0.50 6.86
C GLY A 59 13.20 -0.14 5.67
N VAL A 60 13.59 -1.42 5.75
CA VAL A 60 14.39 -2.06 4.71
C VAL A 60 13.94 -3.50 4.48
N ILE A 61 13.71 -3.83 3.21
CA ILE A 61 13.63 -5.22 2.74
C ILE A 61 14.67 -5.36 1.63
N LYS A 62 15.82 -5.99 1.94
CA LYS A 62 16.93 -6.16 0.97
C LYS A 62 16.63 -7.18 -0.13
N ASN A 63 15.66 -8.07 0.10
CA ASN A 63 15.35 -9.14 -0.84
C ASN A 63 14.40 -8.64 -1.94
N GLU A 64 14.91 -8.48 -3.16
CA GLU A 64 14.15 -7.99 -4.31
C GLU A 64 13.00 -8.91 -4.75
N THR A 65 13.04 -10.19 -4.34
CA THR A 65 11.93 -11.13 -4.56
C THR A 65 10.75 -10.87 -3.63
N LYS A 66 10.97 -10.12 -2.53
CA LYS A 66 9.97 -9.73 -1.53
C LYS A 66 9.55 -8.26 -1.65
N PHE A 67 10.48 -7.37 -2.01
CA PHE A 67 10.19 -5.95 -2.20
C PHE A 67 11.15 -5.32 -3.21
N ARG A 68 10.64 -4.60 -4.21
CA ARG A 68 11.50 -3.85 -5.16
C ARG A 68 10.82 -2.62 -5.73
N ASN A 69 11.62 -1.75 -6.34
CA ASN A 69 11.17 -0.68 -7.22
C ASN A 69 10.79 -1.26 -8.60
N GLU A 70 9.60 -0.94 -9.10
CA GLU A 70 9.08 -1.34 -10.42
C GLU A 70 9.14 -0.17 -11.45
N GLY A 71 9.93 0.87 -11.15
CA GLY A 71 10.09 2.09 -11.91
C GLY A 71 9.15 3.21 -11.45
N ASP A 72 9.47 4.46 -11.82
CA ASP A 72 8.66 5.66 -11.53
C ASP A 72 8.35 5.87 -10.04
N LYS A 73 9.26 5.43 -9.17
CA LYS A 73 9.10 5.42 -7.69
C LYS A 73 7.87 4.63 -7.22
N VAL A 74 7.39 3.70 -8.05
CA VAL A 74 6.39 2.71 -7.67
C VAL A 74 7.14 1.48 -7.16
N TYR A 75 6.81 1.03 -5.96
CA TYR A 75 7.40 -0.14 -5.32
C TYR A 75 6.36 -1.25 -5.22
N ALA A 76 6.80 -2.49 -5.00
CA ALA A 76 5.91 -3.62 -4.86
C ALA A 76 6.29 -4.50 -3.68
N PHE A 77 5.37 -4.73 -2.74
CA PHE A 77 5.41 -5.89 -1.86
C PHE A 77 5.02 -7.14 -2.65
N LYS A 78 5.73 -8.25 -2.43
CA LYS A 78 5.57 -9.48 -3.22
C LYS A 78 5.34 -10.72 -2.33
N PRO A 79 4.20 -10.78 -1.61
CA PRO A 79 3.76 -12.03 -1.00
C PRO A 79 3.35 -13.01 -2.12
N GLN A 80 4.24 -13.91 -2.52
CA GLN A 80 3.99 -14.76 -3.69
C GLN A 80 2.72 -15.62 -3.52
N PRO A 81 1.84 -15.67 -4.55
CA PRO A 81 2.00 -15.14 -5.92
C PRO A 81 1.51 -13.70 -6.15
N HIS A 82 1.04 -13.00 -5.12
CA HIS A 82 0.45 -11.67 -5.24
C HIS A 82 1.49 -10.55 -5.23
N ARG A 83 1.07 -9.39 -5.71
CA ARG A 83 1.84 -8.14 -5.66
C ARG A 83 0.94 -7.01 -5.18
N PHE A 84 1.48 -6.17 -4.31
CA PHE A 84 0.83 -4.97 -3.80
C PHE A 84 1.71 -3.77 -4.11
N LEU A 85 1.23 -2.87 -4.97
CA LEU A 85 1.98 -1.69 -5.37
C LEU A 85 1.83 -0.58 -4.32
N CYS A 86 2.92 0.11 -4.05
CA CYS A 86 2.96 1.18 -3.07
C CYS A 86 3.91 2.31 -3.47
N PHE A 87 3.81 3.43 -2.76
CA PHE A 87 4.75 4.54 -2.86
C PHE A 87 5.07 5.11 -1.47
N PHE A 88 6.26 5.68 -1.36
CA PHE A 88 6.70 6.39 -0.15
C PHE A 88 6.23 7.84 -0.23
N VAL A 89 5.77 8.38 0.91
CA VAL A 89 5.42 9.80 1.06
C VAL A 89 6.09 10.42 2.27
N GLU A 90 5.99 11.74 2.37
CA GLU A 90 6.48 12.51 3.51
C GLU A 90 5.84 12.05 4.82
N GLY A 91 6.57 12.25 5.93
CA GLY A 91 6.09 11.82 7.25
C GLY A 91 6.27 10.33 7.54
N GLN A 92 7.28 9.68 6.93
CA GLN A 92 7.60 8.26 7.17
C GLN A 92 6.40 7.35 6.91
N LYS A 93 5.78 7.51 5.73
CA LYS A 93 4.57 6.77 5.38
C LYS A 93 4.69 6.07 4.03
N ILE A 94 4.06 4.90 3.93
CA ILE A 94 3.95 4.11 2.71
C ILE A 94 2.47 3.92 2.40
N ILE A 95 2.05 4.27 1.19
CA ILE A 95 0.66 4.12 0.74
C ILE A 95 0.58 2.95 -0.24
N VAL A 96 -0.24 1.95 0.09
CA VAL A 96 -0.55 0.80 -0.76
C VAL A 96 -1.74 1.13 -1.65
N THR A 97 -1.56 1.02 -2.97
CA THR A 97 -2.50 1.55 -3.97
C THR A 97 -3.40 0.50 -4.60
N ASN A 98 -2.84 -0.66 -4.94
CA ASN A 98 -3.56 -1.77 -5.56
C ASN A 98 -2.85 -3.10 -5.25
N GLY A 99 -3.63 -4.18 -5.29
CA GLY A 99 -3.16 -5.56 -5.19
C GLY A 99 -3.65 -6.39 -6.37
N PHE A 100 -2.85 -7.35 -6.81
CA PHE A 100 -3.23 -8.27 -7.89
C PHE A 100 -2.47 -9.60 -7.84
N HIS A 101 -3.06 -10.64 -8.42
CA HIS A 101 -2.42 -11.94 -8.61
C HIS A 101 -1.47 -11.87 -9.82
N LYS A 102 -0.20 -12.24 -9.65
CA LYS A 102 0.77 -12.27 -10.75
C LYS A 102 0.36 -13.33 -11.78
N LYS A 103 0.07 -12.90 -13.01
CA LYS A 103 -0.18 -13.80 -14.16
C LYS A 103 1.00 -13.88 -15.14
N THR A 104 1.83 -12.84 -15.16
CA THR A 104 2.96 -12.69 -16.10
C THR A 104 4.22 -12.26 -15.35
N ASP A 105 5.40 -12.48 -15.93
CA ASP A 105 6.67 -12.06 -15.30
C ASP A 105 6.82 -10.54 -15.22
N LYS A 106 6.44 -9.86 -16.30
CA LYS A 106 6.41 -8.39 -16.38
C LYS A 106 5.24 -7.85 -15.56
N LEU A 107 5.48 -6.68 -14.93
CA LEU A 107 4.43 -5.90 -14.29
C LEU A 107 3.41 -5.47 -15.35
N PRO A 108 2.12 -5.80 -15.21
CA PRO A 108 1.10 -5.32 -16.15
C PRO A 108 1.05 -3.79 -16.16
N THR A 109 1.11 -3.20 -17.36
CA THR A 109 1.16 -1.74 -17.55
C THR A 109 -0.04 -1.04 -16.90
N ASN A 110 -1.23 -1.63 -17.00
CA ASN A 110 -2.46 -1.12 -16.40
C ASN A 110 -2.39 -0.99 -14.87
N GLU A 111 -1.75 -1.95 -14.19
CA GLU A 111 -1.57 -1.90 -12.72
C GLU A 111 -0.60 -0.78 -12.33
N LYS A 112 0.46 -0.58 -13.13
CA LYS A 112 1.42 0.50 -12.90
C LYS A 112 0.82 1.89 -13.14
N GLU A 113 0.13 2.08 -14.26
CA GLU A 113 -0.58 3.33 -14.57
C GLU A 113 -1.65 3.66 -13.51
N ARG A 114 -2.35 2.63 -13.01
CA ARG A 114 -3.28 2.78 -11.89
C ARG A 114 -2.57 3.29 -10.65
N ALA A 115 -1.46 2.66 -10.23
CA ALA A 115 -0.70 3.10 -9.06
C ALA A 115 -0.25 4.58 -9.18
N LEU A 116 0.24 4.98 -10.36
CA LEU A 116 0.65 6.37 -10.62
C LEU A 116 -0.53 7.36 -10.52
N ARG A 117 -1.69 7.01 -11.07
CA ARG A 117 -2.89 7.84 -10.96
C ARG A 117 -3.37 7.98 -9.52
N LEU A 118 -3.39 6.89 -8.76
CA LEU A 118 -3.81 6.90 -7.36
C LEU A 118 -2.82 7.65 -6.47
N LYS A 119 -1.52 7.56 -6.76
CA LYS A 119 -0.49 8.39 -6.13
C LYS A 119 -0.77 9.89 -6.34
N ASN A 120 -1.03 10.30 -7.57
CA ASN A 120 -1.34 11.71 -7.84
C ASN A 120 -2.63 12.17 -7.14
N ASP A 121 -3.68 11.35 -7.13
CA ASP A 121 -4.92 11.68 -6.39
C ASP A 121 -4.66 11.83 -4.88
N TYR A 122 -3.91 10.90 -4.28
CA TYR A 122 -3.48 10.98 -2.89
C TYR A 122 -2.74 12.30 -2.60
N GLU A 123 -1.71 12.62 -3.38
CA GLU A 123 -0.89 13.82 -3.19
C GLU A 123 -1.72 15.10 -3.31
N VAL A 124 -2.64 15.17 -4.27
CA VAL A 124 -3.55 16.32 -4.45
C VAL A 124 -4.50 16.47 -3.26
N ARG A 125 -5.11 15.37 -2.79
CA ARG A 125 -6.06 15.40 -1.66
C ARG A 125 -5.37 15.71 -0.33
N VAL A 126 -4.18 15.15 -0.09
CA VAL A 126 -3.38 15.49 1.09
C VAL A 126 -3.00 16.97 1.07
N LYS A 127 -2.58 17.52 -0.07
CA LYS A 127 -2.27 18.95 -0.20
C LYS A 127 -3.50 19.84 0.02
N ARG A 128 -4.69 19.37 -0.37
CA ARG A 128 -5.96 20.08 -0.17
C ARG A 128 -6.48 19.96 1.28
N GLY A 129 -6.04 18.95 2.01
CA GLY A 129 -6.48 18.67 3.39
C GLY A 129 -7.59 17.63 3.50
N ASP A 130 -8.16 17.15 2.39
CA ASP A 130 -9.39 16.35 2.38
C ASP A 130 -9.18 14.85 2.08
N TYR A 131 -7.97 14.35 2.32
CA TYR A 131 -7.71 12.92 2.18
C TYR A 131 -8.18 12.13 3.40
N TYR A 132 -7.97 12.67 4.61
CA TYR A 132 -8.29 12.01 5.88
C TYR A 132 -9.56 12.59 6.55
N GLU A 133 -10.35 13.36 5.79
CA GLU A 133 -11.62 13.96 6.24
C GLU A 133 -12.82 13.08 5.85
#